data_AF-A0AAU1Y2K7-F1
#
_entry.id   AF-A0AAU1Y2K7-F1
#
_cell.length_a   1.000
_cell.length_b   1.000
_cell.length_c   1.000
_cell.angle_alpha   90.00
_cell.angle_beta   90.00
_cell.angle_gamma   90.00
#
_symmetry.space_group_name_H-M   'P 1'
#
loop_
_entity.id
_entity.type
_entity.pdbx_description
1 polymer ?
#
loop_
_entity_poly.entity_id
_entity_poly.type
_entity_poly.pdbx_seq_one_letter_code
_entity_poly.pdbx_strand_id
1 'polypeptide(L)' 'MACACQSKREQFEVVTKGGEGKTVFTSGSQPTAKTVAGRYPGSVVRSKKTGDIVHRQPDPNAAPTG' A
#
# COMPACT_ATOMS: atom_id res chain seq x y z
N MET A 1 5.76 -0.76 33.90
CA MET A 1 5.95 -0.81 32.44
C MET A 1 4.64 -0.45 31.75
N ALA A 2 4.57 0.71 31.10
CA ALA A 2 3.34 1.20 30.48
C ALA A 2 3.13 0.52 29.12
N CYS A 3 2.01 -0.18 28.99
CA CYS A 3 1.53 -0.81 27.77
C CYS A 3 1.33 0.23 26.65
N ALA A 4 2.25 0.30 25.69
CA ALA A 4 2.07 1.04 24.44
C ALA A 4 1.14 0.31 23.43
N CYS A 5 0.10 -0.35 23.94
CA CYS A 5 -0.79 -1.22 23.16
C CYS A 5 -1.99 -0.50 22.53
N GLN A 6 -2.11 0.82 22.68
CA GLN A 6 -3.28 1.60 22.23
C GLN A 6 -3.05 2.46 20.99
N SER A 7 -2.00 2.22 20.23
CA SER A 7 -1.96 2.82 18.91
C SER A 7 -2.92 2.01 18.03
N LYS A 8 -4.09 2.57 17.72
CA LYS A 8 -4.86 2.26 16.51
C LYS A 8 -3.99 2.65 15.30
N ARG A 9 -2.87 1.94 15.12
CA ARG A 9 -1.80 2.29 14.17
C ARG A 9 -2.39 2.23 12.79
N GLU A 10 -2.19 3.29 12.03
CA GLU A 10 -2.45 3.25 10.60
C GLU A 10 -1.68 2.07 10.03
N GLN A 11 -2.42 1.17 9.41
CA GLN A 11 -1.86 0.05 8.68
C GLN A 11 -2.04 0.37 7.21
N PHE A 12 -0.97 0.22 6.46
CA PHE A 12 -0.93 0.39 5.02
C PHE A 12 -0.83 -0.97 4.39
N GLU A 13 -1.65 -1.22 3.39
CA GLU A 13 -1.66 -2.46 2.66
C GLU A 13 -1.43 -2.22 1.19
N VAL A 14 -0.59 -3.06 0.60
CA VAL A 14 -0.25 -3.02 -0.81
C VAL A 14 -1.18 -3.98 -1.52
N VAL A 15 -2.06 -3.44 -2.35
CA VAL A 15 -3.04 -4.19 -3.12
C VAL A 15 -2.64 -4.15 -4.59
N THR A 16 -2.60 -5.31 -5.22
CA THR A 16 -2.26 -5.44 -6.65
C THR A 16 -3.42 -4.95 -7.53
N LYS A 17 -3.19 -4.86 -8.86
CA LYS A 17 -4.23 -4.50 -9.85
C LYS A 17 -5.01 -3.22 -9.50
N GLY A 18 -4.32 -2.14 -9.18
CA GLY A 18 -4.94 -0.84 -8.95
C GLY A 18 -5.75 -0.70 -7.65
N GLY A 19 -5.77 -1.73 -6.79
CA GLY A 19 -6.61 -1.75 -5.59
C GLY A 19 -7.73 -2.79 -5.61
N GLU A 20 -7.90 -3.48 -6.74
CA GLU A 20 -8.93 -4.50 -6.93
C GLU A 20 -8.38 -5.93 -6.80
N GLY A 21 -7.06 -6.07 -6.72
CA GLY A 21 -6.38 -7.35 -6.58
C GLY A 21 -6.30 -7.84 -5.14
N LYS A 22 -5.41 -8.81 -4.93
CA LYS A 22 -5.09 -9.29 -3.59
C LYS A 22 -4.12 -8.35 -2.89
N THR A 23 -4.27 -8.24 -1.58
CA THR A 23 -3.26 -7.64 -0.69
C THR A 23 -2.03 -8.54 -0.67
N VAL A 24 -0.88 -8.00 -1.05
CA VAL A 24 0.41 -8.72 -1.09
C VAL A 24 1.32 -8.36 0.08
N PHE A 25 1.05 -7.24 0.75
CA PHE A 25 1.85 -6.77 1.87
C PHE A 25 1.02 -5.89 2.80
N THR A 26 1.29 -5.95 4.10
CA THR A 26 0.67 -5.07 5.11
C THR A 26 1.73 -4.62 6.11
N SER A 27 1.78 -3.33 6.40
CA SER A 27 2.72 -2.77 7.38
C SER A 27 2.14 -1.55 8.07
N GLY A 28 2.55 -1.30 9.32
CA GLY A 28 2.23 -0.05 10.02
C GLY A 28 3.01 1.17 9.53
N SER A 29 3.88 1.01 8.54
CA SER A 29 4.78 2.06 8.02
C SER A 29 4.48 2.35 6.55
N GLN A 30 3.98 3.56 6.26
CA GLN A 30 3.74 4.04 4.90
C GLN A 30 4.99 4.00 4.01
N PRO A 31 6.19 4.48 4.42
CA PRO A 31 7.36 4.44 3.55
C PRO A 31 7.77 3.01 3.21
N THR A 32 7.66 2.07 4.15
CA THR A 32 7.92 0.65 3.88
C THR A 32 6.93 0.09 2.86
N ALA A 33 5.64 0.38 3.01
CA ALA A 33 4.61 -0.05 2.07
C ALA A 33 4.82 0.53 0.66
N LYS A 34 5.26 1.80 0.54
CA LYS A 34 5.63 2.44 -0.74
C LYS A 34 6.80 1.73 -1.42
N THR A 35 7.85 1.40 -0.67
CA THR A 35 9.01 0.65 -1.20
C THR A 35 8.60 -0.72 -1.71
N VAL A 36 7.75 -1.43 -0.96
CA VAL A 36 7.26 -2.75 -1.38
C VAL A 36 6.37 -2.63 -2.61
N ALA A 37 5.49 -1.63 -2.66
CA ALA A 37 4.65 -1.37 -3.83
C ALA A 37 5.48 -1.20 -5.11
N GLY A 38 6.67 -0.59 -5.04
CA GLY A 38 7.57 -0.45 -6.19
C GLY A 38 8.03 -1.79 -6.80
N ARG A 39 7.91 -2.91 -6.07
CA ARG A 39 8.18 -4.26 -6.59
C ARG A 39 6.98 -4.88 -7.31
N TYR A 40 5.81 -4.26 -7.19
CA TYR A 40 4.55 -4.73 -7.77
C TYR A 40 4.00 -3.64 -8.72
N PRO A 41 4.32 -3.72 -10.01
CA PRO A 41 3.72 -2.89 -11.06
C PRO A 41 2.20 -2.80 -10.92
N GLY A 42 1.65 -1.59 -11.07
CA GLY A 42 0.21 -1.36 -10.99
C GLY A 42 -0.40 -1.66 -9.62
N SER A 43 0.40 -1.78 -8.56
CA SER A 43 -0.13 -1.90 -7.20
C SER A 43 -0.48 -0.54 -6.59
N VAL A 44 -1.28 -0.55 -5.54
CA VAL A 44 -1.63 0.64 -4.76
C VAL A 44 -1.41 0.38 -3.29
N VAL A 45 -0.94 1.39 -2.59
CA VAL A 45 -0.92 1.40 -1.13
C VAL A 45 -2.22 2.03 -0.67
N ARG A 46 -3.04 1.29 0.07
CA ARG A 46 -4.22 1.83 0.74
C ARG A 46 -4.06 1.80 2.24
N SER A 47 -4.70 2.75 2.93
CA SER A 47 -4.84 2.73 4.38
C SER A 47 -5.91 1.72 4.73
N LYS A 48 -5.56 0.71 5.54
CA LYS A 48 -6.52 -0.27 6.06
C LYS A 48 -7.51 0.35 7.04
N LYS A 49 -7.18 1.52 7.61
CA LYS A 49 -8.04 2.22 8.56
C LYS A 49 -9.17 2.97 7.84
N THR A 50 -8.86 3.64 6.74
CA THR A 50 -9.82 4.50 6.04
C THR A 50 -10.26 3.93 4.68
N GLY A 51 -9.53 2.96 4.14
CA GLY A 51 -9.69 2.45 2.79
C GLY A 51 -9.05 3.33 1.72
N ASP A 52 -8.53 4.51 2.07
CA ASP A 52 -8.00 5.48 1.11
C ASP A 52 -6.72 4.99 0.46
N ILE A 53 -6.65 5.15 -0.86
CA ILE A 53 -5.43 4.91 -1.61
C ILE A 53 -4.47 6.08 -1.38
N VAL A 54 -3.42 5.84 -0.59
CA VAL A 54 -2.40 6.84 -0.24
C VAL A 54 -1.25 6.90 -1.23
N HIS A 55 -1.10 5.89 -2.08
CA HIS A 55 -0.08 5.84 -3.13
C HIS A 55 -0.51 4.90 -4.25
N ARG A 56 -0.34 5.30 -5.50
CA ARG A 56 -0.51 4.42 -6.66
C ARG A 56 0.86 4.22 -7.32
N GLN A 57 1.27 2.97 -7.47
CA GLN A 57 2.44 2.66 -8.28
C GLN A 57 2.02 2.64 -9.75
N PRO A 58 2.64 3.47 -10.59
CA PRO A 58 2.48 3.32 -12.02
C PRO A 58 2.96 1.94 -12.43
N ASP A 59 2.22 1.27 -13.30
CA ASP A 59 2.71 0.06 -13.94
C ASP A 59 3.69 0.49 -15.05
N PRO A 60 5.01 0.26 -14.93
CA PRO A 60 5.97 0.63 -15.97
C PRO A 60 5.74 -0.09 -17.31
N ASN A 61 4.90 -1.13 -17.33
CA ASN A 61 4.50 -1.84 -18.54
C ASN A 61 3.16 -1.33 -19.11
N ALA A 62 2.38 -0.56 -18.34
CA ALA A 62 1.33 0.31 -18.86
C ALA A 62 1.98 1.59 -19.41
N ALA A 63 2.80 1.44 -20.45
CA ALA A 63 3.26 2.59 -21.21
C ALA A 63 2.04 3.38 -21.71
N PRO A 64 2.04 4.72 -21.66
CA PRO A 64 1.19 5.49 -22.54
C PRO A 64 1.64 5.12 -23.96
N THR A 65 0.81 4.37 -24.67
CA THR A 65 0.98 4.14 -26.10
C THR A 65 0.80 5.52 -26.74
N GLY A 66 1.92 6.22 -26.97
CA GLY A 66 1.98 7.43 -27.77
C GLY A 66 1.90 7.11 -29.25
#